data_AF-A0A3L6M1C7-F1
#
_entry.id   AF-A0A3L6M1C7-F1
#
_cell.length_a   1.000
_cell.length_b   1.000
_cell.length_c   1.000
_cell.angle_alpha   90.00
_cell.angle_beta   90.00
_cell.angle_gamma   90.00
#
_symmetry.space_group_name_H-M   'P 1'
#
loop_
_entity.id
_entity.type
_entity.pdbx_description
1 polymer ?
#
loop_
_entity_poly.entity_id
_entity_poly.type
_entity_poly.pdbx_seq_one_letter_code
_entity_poly.pdbx_strand_id
1 'polypeptide(L)'
;MHVIQKSNRIKAINAACGKLGIEREERHKLQLSITGIDSLTKMSLPQLNDVLSHLNRIAKGDQTGDEWRFVFKLTPGRQTYAKKIYRLAQKIGAMQNPPVAIMTKAYVEGVAAQMRGCDQPLEFCEPDQLHKIVQALEVYVKRHGG
;
A
#
# COMPACT_ATOMS: atom_id res chain seq x y z
N MET A 1 13.78 23.55 -22.86
CA MET A 1 13.53 23.21 -21.44
C MET A 1 13.07 21.76 -21.23
N HIS A 2 12.10 21.24 -22.00
CA HIS A 2 11.54 19.88 -21.82
C HIS A 2 12.54 18.71 -21.96
N VAL A 3 13.56 18.82 -22.83
CA VAL A 3 14.54 17.74 -23.07
C VAL A 3 15.39 17.46 -21.83
N ILE A 4 15.84 18.52 -21.14
CA ILE A 4 16.62 18.42 -19.89
C ILE A 4 15.77 17.76 -18.79
N GLN A 5 14.49 18.13 -18.70
CA GLN A 5 13.56 17.56 -17.72
C GLN A 5 13.31 16.06 -17.96
N LYS A 6 13.14 15.63 -19.22
CA LYS A 6 13.01 14.20 -19.56
C LYS A 6 14.27 13.43 -19.18
N SER A 7 15.46 13.92 -19.56
CA SER A 7 16.73 13.27 -19.23
C SER A 7 16.90 13.08 -17.72
N ASN A 8 16.59 14.11 -16.92
CA ASN A 8 16.65 14.03 -15.46
C ASN A 8 15.66 13.01 -14.89
N ARG A 9 14.47 12.86 -15.48
CA ARG A 9 13.48 11.85 -15.06
C ARG A 9 13.89 10.43 -15.39
N ILE A 10 14.47 10.20 -16.56
CA ILE A 10 15.04 8.91 -16.93
C ILE A 10 16.13 8.51 -15.93
N LYS A 11 17.03 9.44 -15.56
CA LYS A 11 18.05 9.21 -14.53
C LYS A 11 17.44 8.86 -13.17
N ALA A 12 16.41 9.59 -12.74
CA ALA A 12 15.72 9.33 -11.48
C ALA A 12 15.04 7.96 -11.44
N ILE A 13 14.41 7.54 -12.54
CA ILE A 13 13.80 6.21 -12.68
C ILE A 13 14.87 5.11 -12.57
N ASN A 14 15.98 5.24 -13.29
CA ASN A 14 17.07 4.26 -13.22
C ASN A 14 17.65 4.16 -11.81
N ALA A 15 17.84 5.28 -11.12
CA ALA A 15 18.29 5.29 -9.73
C ALA A 15 17.27 4.63 -8.78
N ALA A 16 15.96 4.86 -8.98
CA ALA A 16 14.92 4.23 -8.20
C ALA A 16 14.86 2.71 -8.42
N CYS A 17 14.93 2.25 -9.67
CA CYS A 17 15.02 0.82 -9.98
C CYS A 17 16.25 0.17 -9.33
N GLY A 18 17.41 0.83 -9.40
CA GLY A 18 18.64 0.33 -8.75
C GLY A 18 18.51 0.21 -7.23
N LYS A 19 17.82 1.14 -6.57
CA LYS A 19 17.54 1.05 -5.12
C LYS A 19 16.55 -0.06 -4.76
N LEU A 20 15.66 -0.41 -5.68
CA LEU A 20 14.61 -1.42 -5.47
C LEU A 20 15.02 -2.82 -5.92
N GLY A 21 16.21 -2.98 -6.51
CA GLY A 21 16.63 -4.26 -7.10
C GLY A 21 15.79 -4.67 -8.33
N ILE A 22 15.11 -3.72 -8.97
CA ILE A 22 14.27 -4.00 -10.15
C ILE A 22 15.17 -4.13 -11.37
N GLU A 23 15.22 -5.33 -11.92
CA GLU A 23 16.01 -5.67 -13.10
C GLU A 23 15.41 -5.08 -14.39
N ARG A 24 16.20 -5.06 -15.46
CA ARG A 24 15.82 -4.44 -16.74
C ARG A 24 14.49 -4.96 -17.30
N GLU A 25 14.30 -6.28 -17.29
CA GLU A 25 13.10 -6.93 -17.81
C GLU A 25 11.86 -6.60 -16.98
N GLU A 26 12.01 -6.58 -15.66
CA GLU A 26 10.94 -6.20 -14.73
C GLU A 26 10.57 -4.73 -14.89
N ARG A 27 11.56 -3.85 -15.08
CA ARG A 27 11.35 -2.44 -15.41
C ARG A 27 10.59 -2.29 -16.73
N HIS A 28 10.88 -3.08 -17.76
CA HIS A 28 10.15 -3.02 -19.05
C HIS A 28 8.67 -3.42 -18.88
N LYS A 29 8.40 -4.50 -18.15
CA LYS A 29 7.02 -4.92 -17.81
C LYS A 29 6.27 -3.84 -17.04
N LEU A 30 6.93 -3.22 -16.05
CA LEU A 30 6.35 -2.16 -15.24
C LEU A 30 6.04 -0.91 -16.08
N GLN A 31 6.97 -0.51 -16.94
CA GLN A 31 6.78 0.57 -17.91
C GLN A 31 5.57 0.32 -18.84
N LEU A 32 5.46 -0.89 -19.41
CA LEU A 32 4.33 -1.31 -20.24
C LEU A 32 3.01 -1.26 -19.47
N SER A 33 2.98 -1.78 -18.24
CA SER A 33 1.77 -1.80 -17.43
C SER A 33 1.22 -0.41 -17.08
N ILE A 34 2.10 0.58 -16.88
CA ILE A 34 1.72 1.93 -16.46
C ILE A 34 1.40 2.81 -17.67
N THR A 35 2.16 2.68 -18.76
CA THR A 35 2.17 3.66 -19.85
C THR A 35 1.89 3.09 -21.23
N GLY A 36 1.87 1.76 -21.37
CA GLY A 36 1.79 1.07 -22.67
C GLY A 36 3.08 1.13 -23.50
N ILE A 37 4.17 1.70 -22.97
CA ILE A 37 5.45 1.88 -23.66
C ILE A 37 6.55 1.19 -22.85
N ASP A 38 7.45 0.44 -23.48
CA ASP A 38 8.53 -0.32 -22.84
C ASP A 38 9.85 0.47 -22.66
N SER A 39 9.92 1.64 -23.28
CA SER A 39 11.13 2.43 -23.43
C SER A 39 10.98 3.85 -22.85
N LEU A 40 11.77 4.15 -21.83
CA LEU A 40 11.82 5.45 -21.16
C LEU A 40 12.12 6.63 -22.12
N THR A 41 12.86 6.41 -23.21
CA THR A 41 13.17 7.48 -24.17
C THR A 41 11.97 7.83 -25.07
N LYS A 42 11.07 6.87 -25.31
CA LYS A 42 9.84 7.03 -26.08
C LYS A 42 8.69 7.64 -25.28
N MET A 43 8.75 7.60 -23.94
CA MET A 43 7.72 8.17 -23.06
C MET A 43 7.69 9.69 -23.07
N SER A 44 6.51 10.28 -22.88
CA SER A 44 6.34 11.71 -22.58
C SER A 44 6.77 12.04 -21.14
N LEU A 45 6.95 13.33 -20.83
CA LEU A 45 7.31 13.76 -19.47
C LEU A 45 6.25 13.38 -18.40
N PRO A 46 4.93 13.50 -18.67
CA PRO A 46 3.90 12.98 -17.77
C PRO A 46 4.04 11.48 -17.50
N GLN A 47 4.19 10.66 -18.56
CA GLN A 47 4.37 9.21 -18.42
C GLN A 47 5.62 8.84 -17.60
N LEU A 48 6.72 9.58 -17.77
CA LEU A 48 7.91 9.40 -16.93
C LEU A 48 7.64 9.74 -15.45
N ASN A 49 6.83 10.76 -15.18
CA ASN A 49 6.43 11.08 -13.81
C ASN A 49 5.52 10.01 -13.21
N ASP A 50 4.65 9.37 -14.00
CA ASP A 50 3.79 8.28 -13.54
C ASP A 50 4.61 7.05 -13.15
N VAL A 51 5.58 6.66 -13.99
CA VAL A 51 6.52 5.56 -13.70
C VAL A 51 7.33 5.87 -12.43
N LEU A 52 7.90 7.07 -12.34
CA LEU A 52 8.68 7.48 -11.17
C LEU A 52 7.82 7.51 -9.89
N SER A 53 6.57 7.97 -9.99
CA SER A 53 5.63 7.99 -8.88
C SER A 53 5.24 6.58 -8.44
N HIS A 54 5.09 5.65 -9.38
CA HIS A 54 4.85 4.24 -9.06
C HIS A 54 6.05 3.59 -8.36
N LEU A 55 7.27 3.82 -8.85
CA LEU A 55 8.50 3.33 -8.20
C LEU A 55 8.68 3.91 -6.80
N ASN A 56 8.40 5.20 -6.61
CA ASN A 56 8.43 5.81 -5.29
C ASN A 56 7.36 5.26 -4.34
N ARG A 57 6.22 4.80 -4.86
CA ARG A 57 5.20 4.08 -4.08
C ARG A 57 5.71 2.70 -3.66
N ILE A 58 6.27 1.92 -4.58
CA ILE A 58 6.91 0.63 -4.23
C ILE A 58 8.00 0.83 -3.17
N ALA A 59 8.85 1.83 -3.34
CA ALA A 59 9.93 2.15 -2.38
C ALA A 59 9.42 2.52 -0.98
N LYS A 60 8.19 3.02 -0.87
CA LYS A 60 7.54 3.31 0.41
C LYS A 60 6.80 2.09 0.99
N GLY A 61 6.85 0.94 0.34
CA GLY A 61 6.08 -0.26 0.70
C GLY A 61 4.60 -0.13 0.34
N ASP A 62 4.24 0.77 -0.57
CA ASP A 62 2.87 1.21 -0.85
C ASP A 62 2.15 0.30 -1.88
N GLN A 63 2.62 -0.93 -2.11
CA GLN A 63 1.91 -1.93 -2.93
C GLN A 63 0.53 -2.29 -2.33
N THR A 64 0.33 -2.03 -1.03
CA THR A 64 -0.94 -2.15 -0.28
C THR A 64 -1.60 -0.78 -0.02
N GLY A 65 -1.00 0.32 -0.47
CA GLY A 65 -1.40 1.69 -0.15
C GLY A 65 -2.78 2.11 -0.67
N ASP A 66 -3.20 1.57 -1.81
CA ASP A 66 -4.53 1.85 -2.35
C ASP A 66 -5.64 1.12 -1.55
N GLU A 67 -5.37 -0.09 -1.04
CA GLU A 67 -6.36 -0.87 -0.27
C GLU A 67 -6.70 -0.19 1.06
N TRP A 68 -5.73 0.47 1.70
CA TRP A 68 -5.91 1.16 2.99
C TRP A 68 -6.23 2.66 2.85
N ARG A 69 -6.29 3.19 1.63
CA ARG A 69 -6.46 4.62 1.39
C ARG A 69 -7.76 5.19 1.97
N PHE A 70 -8.80 4.35 2.07
CA PHE A 70 -10.09 4.75 2.63
C PHE A 70 -9.97 5.26 4.07
N VAL A 71 -9.03 4.72 4.87
CA VAL A 71 -8.81 5.11 6.27
C VAL A 71 -8.65 6.62 6.43
N PHE A 72 -7.97 7.26 5.48
CA PHE A 72 -7.68 8.69 5.49
C PHE A 72 -8.80 9.56 4.90
N LYS A 73 -9.84 8.94 4.31
CA LYS A 73 -11.00 9.60 3.71
C LYS A 73 -12.28 9.46 4.53
N LEU A 74 -12.30 8.61 5.56
CA LEU A 74 -13.48 8.43 6.43
C LEU A 74 -13.80 9.70 7.25
N THR A 75 -15.06 9.81 7.65
CA THR A 75 -15.54 10.85 8.58
C THR A 75 -14.79 10.77 9.92
N PRO A 76 -14.60 11.88 10.66
CA PRO A 76 -13.74 11.91 11.85
C PRO A 76 -14.03 10.82 12.89
N GLY A 77 -15.31 10.53 13.17
CA GLY A 77 -15.70 9.48 14.13
C GLY A 77 -15.25 8.08 13.73
N ARG A 78 -15.28 7.75 12.44
CA ARG A 78 -14.82 6.46 11.90
C ARG A 78 -13.30 6.43 11.69
N GLN A 79 -12.74 7.56 11.27
CA GLN A 79 -11.32 7.70 10.96
C GLN A 79 -10.42 7.39 12.18
N THR A 80 -10.86 7.76 13.39
CA THR A 80 -10.13 7.44 14.64
C THR A 80 -9.89 5.93 14.78
N TYR A 81 -10.94 5.12 14.64
CA TYR A 81 -10.84 3.67 14.74
C TYR A 81 -10.14 3.05 13.52
N ALA A 82 -10.43 3.53 12.31
CA ALA A 82 -9.80 3.03 11.09
C ALA A 82 -8.27 3.23 11.08
N LYS A 83 -7.78 4.37 11.58
CA LYS A 83 -6.32 4.61 11.77
C LYS A 83 -5.72 3.62 12.77
N LYS A 84 -6.46 3.27 13.82
CA LYS A 84 -6.01 2.28 14.80
C LYS A 84 -5.96 0.87 14.20
N ILE A 85 -6.97 0.49 13.42
CA ILE A 85 -7.00 -0.78 12.65
C ILE A 85 -5.81 -0.84 11.69
N TYR A 86 -5.54 0.24 10.93
CA TYR A 86 -4.38 0.34 10.06
C TYR A 86 -3.05 0.09 10.80
N ARG A 87 -2.87 0.69 11.99
CA ARG A 87 -1.68 0.44 12.82
C ARG A 87 -1.59 -1.00 13.31
N LEU A 88 -2.71 -1.63 13.65
CA LEU A 88 -2.73 -3.05 14.03
C LEU A 88 -2.41 -3.94 12.83
N ALA A 89 -2.88 -3.64 11.63
CA ALA A 89 -2.53 -4.34 10.41
C ALA A 89 -1.02 -4.28 10.11
N GLN A 90 -0.37 -3.13 10.37
CA GLN A 90 1.10 -3.00 10.28
C GLN A 90 1.81 -3.90 11.28
N LYS A 91 1.34 -3.92 12.55
CA LYS A 91 1.90 -4.83 13.57
C LYS A 91 1.73 -6.29 13.19
N ILE A 92 0.56 -6.68 12.69
CA ILE A 92 0.30 -8.06 12.25
C ILE A 92 1.19 -8.43 11.06
N GLY A 93 1.42 -7.49 10.14
CA GLY A 93 2.32 -7.71 9.00
C GLY A 93 3.75 -7.97 9.45
N ALA A 94 4.23 -7.19 10.42
CA ALA A 94 5.57 -7.37 10.99
C ALA A 94 5.76 -8.70 11.73
N MET A 95 4.67 -9.32 12.20
CA MET A 95 4.69 -10.64 12.86
C MET A 95 4.70 -11.82 11.87
N GLN A 96 4.48 -11.59 10.57
CA GLN A 96 4.49 -12.67 9.58
C GLN A 96 5.90 -13.21 9.34
N ASN A 97 5.99 -14.42 8.80
CA ASN A 97 7.24 -15.01 8.33
C ASN A 97 7.09 -15.46 6.87
N PRO A 98 7.62 -14.72 5.88
CA PRO A 98 8.42 -13.49 6.02
C PRO A 98 7.58 -12.26 6.43
N PRO A 99 8.18 -11.25 7.10
CA PRO A 99 7.48 -10.03 7.48
C PRO A 99 6.99 -9.24 6.27
N VAL A 100 5.77 -8.68 6.39
CA VAL A 100 5.20 -7.76 5.39
C VAL A 100 4.93 -6.40 6.04
N ALA A 101 5.02 -5.32 5.27
CA ALA A 101 4.90 -3.95 5.81
C ALA A 101 3.52 -3.69 6.46
N ILE A 102 2.47 -4.29 5.91
CA ILE A 102 1.10 -4.23 6.40
C ILE A 102 0.32 -5.44 5.88
N MET A 103 -0.53 -6.02 6.73
CA MET A 103 -1.45 -7.06 6.27
C MET A 103 -2.50 -6.51 5.31
N THR A 104 -2.96 -7.37 4.41
CA THR A 104 -4.08 -7.06 3.51
C THR A 104 -5.36 -6.78 4.30
N LYS A 105 -6.23 -5.92 3.76
CA LYS A 105 -7.54 -5.62 4.37
C LYS A 105 -8.37 -6.88 4.53
N ALA A 106 -8.39 -7.74 3.50
CA ALA A 106 -9.11 -9.01 3.52
C ALA A 106 -8.66 -9.93 4.68
N TYR A 107 -7.37 -9.98 5.00
CA TYR A 107 -6.88 -10.75 6.13
C TYR A 107 -7.39 -10.18 7.46
N VAL A 108 -7.32 -8.86 7.62
CA VAL A 108 -7.78 -8.16 8.83
C VAL A 108 -9.30 -8.33 9.02
N GLU A 109 -10.07 -8.25 7.93
CA GLU A 109 -11.51 -8.52 7.91
C GLU A 109 -11.80 -9.97 8.29
N GLY A 110 -11.02 -10.94 7.80
CA GLY A 110 -11.13 -12.35 8.20
C GLY A 110 -10.91 -12.57 9.70
N VAL A 111 -9.90 -11.93 10.30
CA VAL A 111 -9.68 -11.98 11.76
C VAL A 111 -10.86 -11.39 12.52
N ALA A 112 -11.39 -10.26 12.05
CA ALA A 112 -12.53 -9.59 12.67
C ALA A 112 -13.82 -10.43 12.60
N ALA A 113 -14.08 -11.05 11.45
CA ALA A 113 -15.19 -11.97 11.25
C ALA A 113 -15.10 -13.16 12.21
N GLN A 114 -13.93 -13.81 12.29
CA GLN A 114 -13.72 -14.96 13.18
C GLN A 114 -13.88 -14.63 14.67
N MET A 115 -13.43 -13.45 15.10
CA MET A 115 -13.40 -13.09 16.52
C MET A 115 -14.68 -12.41 17.02
N ARG A 116 -15.40 -11.70 16.15
CA ARG A 116 -16.53 -10.83 16.54
C ARG A 116 -17.74 -10.88 15.60
N GLY A 117 -17.71 -11.71 14.55
CA GLY A 117 -18.80 -11.80 13.56
C GLY A 117 -18.98 -10.51 12.76
N CYS A 118 -17.89 -9.77 12.52
CA CYS A 118 -17.92 -8.57 11.69
C CYS A 118 -17.64 -8.95 10.23
N ASP A 119 -18.69 -9.15 9.44
CA ASP A 119 -18.58 -9.57 8.02
C ASP A 119 -18.65 -8.38 7.05
N GLN A 120 -18.89 -7.18 7.57
CA GLN A 120 -19.00 -5.97 6.78
C GLN A 120 -17.60 -5.41 6.45
N PRO A 121 -17.34 -4.99 5.20
CA PRO A 121 -16.06 -4.39 4.85
C PRO A 121 -15.79 -3.12 5.66
N LEU A 122 -14.52 -2.90 6.03
CA LEU A 122 -14.11 -1.84 6.96
C LEU A 122 -14.54 -0.43 6.53
N GLU A 123 -14.65 -0.20 5.22
CA GLU A 123 -15.08 1.06 4.60
C GLU A 123 -16.52 1.45 4.96
N PHE A 124 -17.36 0.44 5.19
CA PHE A 124 -18.79 0.61 5.43
C PHE A 124 -19.16 0.48 6.90
N CYS A 125 -18.26 -0.03 7.75
CA CYS A 125 -18.51 -0.17 9.18
C CYS A 125 -18.77 1.19 9.86
N GLU A 126 -19.75 1.19 10.76
CA GLU A 126 -20.04 2.29 11.66
C GLU A 126 -19.03 2.36 12.82
N PRO A 127 -18.92 3.50 13.53
CA PRO A 127 -17.93 3.68 14.61
C PRO A 127 -17.91 2.55 15.65
N ASP A 128 -19.07 2.06 16.09
CA ASP A 128 -19.16 0.99 17.08
C ASP A 128 -18.66 -0.36 16.54
N GLN A 129 -18.92 -0.64 15.26
CA GLN A 129 -18.39 -1.84 14.60
C GLN A 129 -16.86 -1.74 14.49
N LEU A 130 -16.34 -0.60 14.03
CA LEU A 130 -14.89 -0.36 13.96
C LEU A 130 -14.23 -0.45 15.34
N HIS A 131 -14.88 0.01 16.40
CA HIS A 131 -14.37 -0.12 17.77
C HIS A 131 -14.28 -1.59 18.21
N LYS A 132 -15.29 -2.41 17.92
CA LYS A 132 -15.26 -3.87 18.19
C LYS A 132 -14.15 -4.57 17.41
N ILE A 133 -13.93 -4.17 16.15
CA ILE A 133 -12.85 -4.70 15.31
C ILE A 133 -11.49 -4.35 15.91
N VAL A 134 -11.29 -3.11 16.38
CA VAL A 134 -10.08 -2.72 17.11
C VAL A 134 -9.83 -3.66 18.30
N GLN A 135 -10.83 -3.89 19.15
CA GLN A 135 -10.70 -4.77 20.31
C GLN A 135 -10.33 -6.21 19.91
N ALA A 136 -10.93 -6.73 18.83
CA ALA A 136 -10.61 -8.05 18.30
C ALA A 136 -9.14 -8.16 17.89
N LEU A 137 -8.66 -7.18 17.11
CA LEU A 137 -7.29 -7.14 16.62
C LEU A 137 -6.28 -6.92 17.74
N GLU A 138 -6.61 -6.15 18.77
CA GLU A 138 -5.75 -6.01 19.97
C GLU A 138 -5.59 -7.34 20.71
N VAL A 139 -6.68 -8.08 20.88
CA VAL A 139 -6.63 -9.44 21.46
C VAL A 139 -5.84 -10.39 20.56
N TYR A 140 -6.03 -10.31 19.24
CA TYR A 140 -5.28 -11.12 18.28
C TYR A 140 -3.77 -10.86 18.38
N VAL A 141 -3.36 -9.59 18.35
CA VAL A 141 -1.95 -9.19 18.47
C VAL A 141 -1.38 -9.64 19.81
N LYS A 142 -2.13 -9.51 20.92
CA LYS A 142 -1.67 -10.00 22.24
C LYS A 142 -1.48 -11.52 22.28
N ARG A 143 -2.28 -12.29 21.55
CA ARG A 143 -2.19 -13.76 21.51
C ARG A 143 -1.03 -14.26 20.65
N HIS A 144 -0.66 -13.52 19.60
CA HIS A 144 0.29 -13.98 18.58
C HIS A 144 1.61 -13.20 18.57
N GLY A 145 1.68 -12.05 19.24
CA GLY A 145 2.81 -11.11 19.14
C GLY A 145 3.86 -11.18 20.24
N GLY A 146 3.64 -11.98 21.29
CA GLY A 146 4.52 -11.99 22.47
C GLY A 146 4.25 -10.83 23.41
#